data_AF-A0A7S1ZFD7-F1
#
_entry.id   AF-A0A7S1ZFD7-F1
#
_cell.length_a   1.000
_cell.length_b   1.000
_cell.length_c   1.000
_cell.angle_alpha   90.00
_cell.angle_beta   90.00
_cell.angle_gamma   90.00
#
_symmetry.space_group_name_H-M   'P 1'
#
loop_
_entity.id
_entity.type
_entity.pdbx_description
1 polymer ?
#
loop_
_entity_poly.entity_id
_entity_poly.type
_entity_poly.pdbx_seq_one_letter_code
_entity_poly.pdbx_strand_id
1 'polypeptide(L)'
;MSTTKDQSLNADAISDCCGTHIQYSRNARKKKHDLYGSATSKIRKAGKASKAHANKHTWKKPKGMPKRPLSAYNLFFKHEREKIIVAMAIAKGFDPHEVLNEVRNTSAEGVKKTRCCQRKSYGKVGFGTLTKTIAEKWNNLDDDAKIPFEDMARAEKELYKVK
;
A
#
# COMPACT_ATOMS: atom_id res chain seq x y z
N MET A 1 63.16 33.33 3.47
CA MET A 1 62.29 34.48 3.20
C MET A 1 60.92 34.16 3.79
N SER A 2 60.57 34.90 4.85
CA SER A 2 59.28 34.98 5.55
C SER A 2 58.15 35.32 4.56
N THR A 3 56.87 34.97 4.74
CA THR A 3 55.88 35.39 5.78
C THR A 3 54.58 34.55 5.63
N THR A 4 54.06 33.84 6.66
CA THR A 4 52.99 34.16 7.65
C THR A 4 51.54 34.40 7.17
N LYS A 5 50.60 33.59 7.75
CA LYS A 5 49.20 33.88 8.21
C LYS A 5 48.13 34.27 7.16
N ASP A 6 46.84 33.91 7.23
CA ASP A 6 45.83 33.81 8.30
C ASP A 6 44.76 32.75 7.89
N GLN A 7 44.11 31.92 8.72
CA GLN A 7 43.21 32.17 9.87
C GLN A 7 42.05 33.16 9.62
N SER A 8 40.89 32.64 9.20
CA SER A 8 39.60 33.13 9.76
C SER A 8 38.48 32.12 9.54
N LEU A 9 38.06 31.53 10.66
CA LEU A 9 36.72 31.00 10.87
C LEU A 9 35.75 32.19 10.89
N ASN A 10 34.61 32.10 10.21
CA ASN A 10 33.43 32.90 10.53
C ASN A 10 32.26 31.94 10.78
N ALA A 11 31.95 31.79 12.05
CA ALA A 11 30.62 31.44 12.52
C ALA A 11 29.69 32.67 12.39
N ASP A 12 28.40 32.42 12.59
CA ASP A 12 27.32 33.41 12.83
C ASP A 12 26.51 33.86 11.61
N ALA A 13 25.40 33.15 11.36
CA ALA A 13 24.08 33.76 11.35
C ALA A 13 22.98 32.68 11.33
N ILE A 14 22.50 32.30 12.52
CA ILE A 14 21.13 31.81 12.70
C ILE A 14 20.24 33.05 12.65
N SER A 15 19.35 33.14 11.66
CA SER A 15 18.27 34.13 11.61
C SER A 15 17.00 33.46 11.13
N ASP A 16 16.15 33.12 12.10
CA ASP A 16 14.71 33.29 12.14
C ASP A 16 13.85 33.02 10.89
N CYS A 17 12.94 32.05 11.09
CA CYS A 17 11.49 32.24 11.00
C CYS A 17 10.96 33.31 10.03
N CYS A 18 10.36 32.91 8.91
CA CYS A 18 8.93 33.07 8.68
C CYS A 18 8.54 32.59 7.26
N GLY A 19 7.26 32.24 7.12
CA GLY A 19 6.75 31.37 6.07
C GLY A 19 6.81 31.93 4.65
N THR A 20 7.09 31.03 3.71
CA THR A 20 6.66 31.18 2.33
C THR A 20 5.15 30.93 2.26
N HIS A 21 4.40 32.00 2.54
CA HIS A 21 2.97 32.10 2.31
C HIS A 21 2.72 32.07 0.80
N ILE A 22 2.34 30.89 0.28
CA ILE A 22 1.88 30.74 -1.09
C ILE A 22 0.54 31.49 -1.22
N GLN A 23 0.62 32.70 -1.78
CA GLN A 23 -0.51 33.52 -2.20
C GLN A 23 -1.23 32.81 -3.36
N TYR A 24 -2.32 32.09 -3.08
CA TYR A 24 -3.28 31.78 -4.14
C TYR A 24 -4.27 32.95 -4.27
N SER A 25 -4.26 33.56 -5.45
CA SER A 25 -5.15 34.62 -5.88
C SER A 25 -6.62 34.27 -5.63
N ARG A 26 -7.29 35.15 -4.87
CA ARG A 26 -8.73 35.15 -4.61
C ARG A 26 -9.48 35.50 -5.90
N ASN A 27 -10.02 34.51 -6.60
CA ASN A 27 -11.09 34.77 -7.57
C ASN A 27 -12.39 35.09 -6.81
N ALA A 28 -12.56 36.38 -6.56
CA ALA A 28 -13.78 36.98 -6.04
C ALA A 28 -14.90 36.92 -7.09
N ARG A 29 -15.81 35.95 -6.99
CA ARG A 29 -17.18 36.13 -7.50
C ARG A 29 -18.07 36.55 -6.35
N LYS A 30 -18.36 37.85 -6.33
CA LYS A 30 -19.33 38.51 -5.45
C LYS A 30 -20.70 37.84 -5.56
N LYS A 31 -21.32 37.72 -4.39
CA LYS A 31 -22.72 37.42 -4.14
C LYS A 31 -23.65 38.32 -4.97
N LYS A 32 -24.69 37.73 -5.57
CA LYS A 32 -26.03 38.33 -5.57
C LYS A 32 -26.86 37.52 -4.58
N HIS A 33 -27.24 38.19 -3.50
CA HIS A 33 -28.19 37.72 -2.49
C HIS A 33 -29.56 38.32 -2.85
N ASP A 34 -30.61 37.64 -2.40
CA ASP A 34 -32.02 38.07 -2.32
C ASP A 34 -32.81 38.29 -3.61
N LEU A 35 -33.79 37.41 -3.87
CA LEU A 35 -35.19 37.79 -4.12
C LEU A 35 -36.03 36.53 -4.40
N TYR A 36 -36.46 35.85 -3.33
CA TYR A 36 -37.84 35.42 -3.07
C TYR A 36 -37.80 34.44 -1.89
N GLY A 37 -38.44 34.82 -0.78
CA GLY A 37 -38.40 34.09 0.47
C GLY A 37 -39.15 32.75 0.42
N SER A 38 -38.87 31.91 1.42
CA SER A 38 -39.89 31.37 2.32
C SER A 38 -39.23 30.32 3.22
N ALA A 39 -39.51 30.46 4.51
CA ALA A 39 -39.10 29.56 5.57
C ALA A 39 -39.38 28.09 5.22
N THR A 40 -38.45 27.16 5.49
CA THR A 40 -38.77 25.81 5.99
C THR A 40 -37.53 25.02 6.43
N SER A 41 -37.55 24.64 7.72
CA SER A 41 -37.05 23.37 8.29
C SER A 41 -35.55 23.06 8.41
N LYS A 42 -35.16 22.78 9.65
CA LYS A 42 -33.99 21.98 10.05
C LYS A 42 -33.97 20.65 9.29
N ILE A 43 -33.14 20.52 8.26
CA ILE A 43 -32.86 19.22 7.64
C ILE A 43 -31.87 18.47 8.55
N ARG A 44 -32.43 17.60 9.41
CA ARG A 44 -31.67 16.54 10.08
C ARG A 44 -31.01 15.70 8.97
N LYS A 45 -29.68 15.53 9.00
CA LYS A 45 -28.96 14.58 8.14
C LYS A 45 -29.55 13.19 8.39
N ALA A 46 -30.49 12.77 7.54
CA ALA A 46 -30.97 11.41 7.51
C ALA A 46 -29.76 10.50 7.24
N GLY A 47 -29.52 9.55 8.13
CA GLY A 47 -28.49 8.54 7.96
C GLY A 47 -28.68 7.87 6.60
N LYS A 48 -27.64 7.90 5.77
CA LYS A 48 -27.62 7.13 4.53
C LYS A 48 -27.76 5.66 4.92
N ALA A 49 -28.96 5.10 4.75
CA ALA A 49 -29.19 3.67 4.86
C ALA A 49 -28.15 2.97 3.96
N SER A 50 -27.26 2.19 4.57
CA SER A 50 -26.32 1.36 3.82
C SER A 50 -27.15 0.41 2.98
N LYS A 51 -27.14 0.61 1.65
CA LYS A 51 -27.80 -0.31 0.73
C LYS A 51 -27.24 -1.70 1.02
N ALA A 52 -28.08 -2.60 1.53
CA ALA A 52 -27.72 -3.99 1.74
C ALA A 52 -27.14 -4.51 0.43
N HIS A 53 -25.86 -4.90 0.44
CA HIS A 53 -25.21 -5.44 -0.74
C HIS A 53 -25.92 -6.76 -1.07
N ALA A 54 -26.79 -6.75 -2.07
CA ALA A 54 -27.39 -7.95 -2.62
C ALA A 54 -26.26 -8.96 -2.91
N ASN A 55 -26.46 -10.22 -2.50
CA ASN A 55 -25.50 -11.29 -2.70
C ASN A 55 -25.24 -11.45 -4.21
N LYS A 56 -24.19 -10.82 -4.71
CA LYS A 56 -23.76 -10.97 -6.10
C LYS A 56 -23.27 -12.40 -6.24
N HIS A 57 -23.97 -13.20 -7.03
CA HIS A 57 -23.55 -14.56 -7.37
C HIS A 57 -22.14 -14.49 -7.99
N THR A 58 -21.13 -14.79 -7.19
CA THR A 58 -19.74 -14.79 -7.65
C THR A 58 -19.57 -16.01 -8.53
N TRP A 59 -19.18 -15.83 -9.79
CA TRP A 59 -18.91 -16.94 -10.69
C TRP A 59 -17.89 -17.88 -10.05
N LYS A 60 -18.30 -19.13 -9.81
CA LYS A 60 -17.43 -20.17 -9.25
C LYS A 60 -16.93 -21.03 -10.39
N LYS A 61 -15.62 -21.18 -10.44
CA LYS A 61 -14.93 -22.06 -11.38
C LYS A 61 -15.35 -23.51 -11.11
N PRO A 62 -15.63 -24.33 -12.14
CA PRO A 62 -16.04 -25.73 -11.96
C PRO A 62 -14.91 -26.55 -11.32
N LYS A 63 -15.30 -27.63 -10.62
CA LYS A 63 -14.38 -28.54 -9.92
C LYS A 63 -13.50 -29.26 -10.95
N GLY A 64 -12.18 -29.15 -10.82
CA GLY A 64 -11.20 -29.81 -11.70
C GLY A 64 -10.40 -28.86 -12.60
N MET A 65 -10.82 -27.61 -12.75
CA MET A 65 -10.11 -26.65 -13.61
C MET A 65 -8.97 -25.95 -12.82
N PRO A 66 -7.76 -25.77 -13.39
CA PRO A 66 -6.56 -25.32 -12.65
C PRO A 66 -6.69 -23.90 -12.06
N LYS A 67 -5.95 -23.56 -11.00
CA LYS A 67 -5.91 -22.18 -10.49
C LYS A 67 -5.36 -21.24 -11.59
N ARG A 68 -5.81 -19.97 -11.62
CA ARG A 68 -5.31 -18.97 -12.58
C ARG A 68 -3.79 -18.80 -12.41
N PRO A 69 -3.01 -18.61 -13.49
CA PRO A 69 -1.59 -18.36 -13.37
C PRO A 69 -1.34 -17.00 -12.72
N LEU A 70 -0.23 -16.86 -11.99
CA LEU A 70 0.17 -15.60 -11.39
C LEU A 70 0.79 -14.70 -12.46
N SER A 71 0.53 -13.39 -12.33
CA SER A 71 1.23 -12.38 -13.11
C SER A 71 2.61 -12.08 -12.50
N ALA A 72 3.47 -11.44 -13.29
CA ALA A 72 4.79 -10.98 -12.85
C ALA A 72 4.70 -10.14 -11.57
N TYR A 73 3.75 -9.20 -11.53
CA TYR A 73 3.47 -8.38 -10.35
C TYR A 73 3.10 -9.22 -9.11
N ASN A 74 2.29 -10.28 -9.27
CA ASN A 74 1.89 -11.12 -8.14
C ASN A 74 3.07 -11.93 -7.57
N LEU A 75 3.99 -12.37 -8.44
CA LEU A 75 5.22 -13.04 -8.04
C LEU A 75 6.14 -12.08 -7.27
N PHE A 76 6.34 -10.87 -7.81
CA PHE A 76 7.04 -9.80 -7.12
C PHE A 76 6.41 -9.46 -5.77
N PHE A 77 5.08 -9.34 -5.72
CA PHE A 77 4.34 -9.02 -4.51
C PHE A 77 4.56 -10.08 -3.43
N LYS A 78 4.53 -11.37 -3.79
CA LYS A 78 4.80 -12.47 -2.85
C LYS A 78 6.20 -12.32 -2.24
N HIS A 79 7.20 -12.08 -3.09
CA HIS A 79 8.60 -11.93 -2.69
C HIS A 79 8.83 -10.72 -1.79
N GLU A 80 8.36 -9.53 -2.19
CA GLU A 80 8.52 -8.31 -1.38
C GLU A 80 7.72 -8.35 -0.08
N ARG A 81 6.54 -8.98 -0.10
CA ARG A 81 5.77 -9.20 1.11
C ARG A 81 6.53 -10.06 2.12
N GLU A 82 7.16 -11.15 1.67
CA GLU A 82 7.98 -12.00 2.54
C GLU A 82 9.11 -11.18 3.17
N LYS A 83 9.84 -10.38 2.37
CA LYS A 83 10.91 -9.50 2.88
C LYS A 83 10.43 -8.49 3.92
N ILE A 84 9.34 -7.76 3.65
CA ILE A 84 8.84 -6.73 4.57
C ILE A 84 8.38 -7.37 5.88
N ILE A 85 7.69 -8.51 5.82
CA ILE A 85 7.23 -9.21 7.02
C ILE A 85 8.42 -9.72 7.84
N VAL A 86 9.44 -10.28 7.19
CA VAL A 86 10.67 -10.76 7.85
C VAL A 86 11.43 -9.60 8.49
N ALA A 87 11.64 -8.51 7.76
CA ALA A 87 12.33 -7.34 8.30
C ALA A 87 11.64 -6.80 9.57
N MET A 88 10.30 -6.81 9.60
CA MET A 88 9.55 -6.40 10.79
C MET A 88 9.58 -7.43 11.92
N ALA A 89 9.59 -8.72 11.60
CA ALA A 89 9.78 -9.77 12.60
C ALA A 89 11.13 -9.62 13.30
N ILE A 90 12.21 -9.39 12.54
CA ILE A 90 13.56 -9.13 13.05
C ILE A 90 13.57 -7.89 13.95
N ALA A 91 12.99 -6.77 13.48
CA ALA A 91 12.92 -5.53 14.26
C ALA A 91 12.18 -5.69 15.60
N LYS A 92 11.31 -6.70 15.71
CA LYS A 92 10.58 -7.03 16.94
C LYS A 92 11.17 -8.21 17.72
N GLY A 93 12.31 -8.75 17.31
CA GLY A 93 13.00 -9.86 17.98
C GLY A 93 12.36 -11.24 17.78
N PHE A 94 11.56 -11.42 16.72
CA PHE A 94 11.02 -12.73 16.36
C PHE A 94 11.97 -13.49 15.43
N ASP A 95 11.97 -14.83 15.52
CA ASP A 95 12.73 -15.68 14.60
C ASP A 95 12.22 -15.55 13.16
N PRO A 96 13.06 -15.13 12.20
CA PRO A 96 12.68 -14.99 10.79
C PRO A 96 12.18 -16.28 10.14
N HIS A 97 12.77 -17.41 10.53
CA HIS A 97 12.50 -18.70 9.90
C HIS A 97 11.09 -19.22 10.23
N GLU A 98 10.66 -19.10 11.49
CA GLU A 98 9.29 -19.42 11.91
C GLU A 98 8.25 -18.58 11.14
N VAL A 99 8.52 -17.27 11.00
CA VAL A 99 7.61 -16.35 10.31
C VAL A 99 7.50 -16.64 8.81
N LEU A 100 8.62 -16.94 8.15
CA LEU A 100 8.65 -17.33 6.74
C LEU A 100 7.82 -18.60 6.49
N ASN A 101 7.98 -19.61 7.34
CA ASN A 101 7.22 -20.85 7.24
C ASN A 101 5.72 -20.62 7.43
N GLU A 102 5.31 -19.79 8.41
CA GLU A 102 3.90 -19.45 8.57
C GLU A 102 3.35 -18.72 7.34
N VAL A 103 4.10 -17.78 6.78
CA VAL A 103 3.68 -17.02 5.58
C VAL A 103 3.48 -17.95 4.39
N ARG A 104 4.42 -18.85 4.11
CA ARG A 104 4.34 -19.81 2.99
C ARG A 104 3.18 -20.80 3.16
N ASN A 105 3.02 -21.34 4.37
CA ASN A 105 2.02 -22.38 4.66
C ASN A 105 0.58 -21.85 4.74
N THR A 106 0.35 -20.53 4.70
CA THR A 106 -1.01 -19.95 4.67
C THR A 106 -1.84 -20.32 3.43
N SER A 107 -1.22 -20.90 2.39
CA SER A 107 -1.84 -21.14 1.08
C SER A 107 -2.03 -22.62 0.71
N ALA A 108 -1.49 -23.55 1.50
CA ALA A 108 -1.33 -24.95 1.10
C ALA A 108 -2.52 -25.86 1.49
N GLU A 109 -3.25 -25.60 2.57
CA GLU A 109 -4.25 -26.55 3.05
C GLU A 109 -5.63 -25.92 3.25
N GLY A 110 -6.66 -26.60 2.72
CA GLY A 110 -8.09 -26.29 2.87
C GLY A 110 -8.62 -26.44 4.30
N VAL A 111 -7.78 -26.20 5.31
CA VAL A 111 -8.17 -26.14 6.72
C VAL A 111 -9.02 -24.91 6.89
N LYS A 112 -10.32 -25.13 7.16
CA LYS A 112 -11.25 -24.10 7.63
C LYS A 112 -10.66 -23.54 8.93
N LYS A 113 -9.90 -22.46 8.84
CA LYS A 113 -9.30 -21.82 10.01
C LYS A 113 -10.45 -21.38 10.92
N THR A 114 -10.62 -22.08 12.04
CA THR A 114 -11.60 -21.73 13.06
C THR A 114 -11.41 -20.27 13.41
N ARG A 115 -12.51 -19.52 13.44
CA ARG A 115 -12.48 -18.05 13.52
C ARG A 115 -11.64 -17.61 14.72
N CYS A 116 -10.66 -16.74 14.46
CA CYS A 116 -10.16 -15.70 15.37
C CYS A 116 -8.93 -15.97 16.27
N CYS A 117 -8.70 -17.15 16.84
CA CYS A 117 -7.56 -17.33 17.76
C CYS A 117 -6.25 -17.72 17.05
N GLN A 118 -5.11 -17.20 17.52
CA GLN A 118 -3.74 -17.59 17.13
C GLN A 118 -3.28 -17.28 15.69
N ARG A 119 -3.57 -16.08 15.18
CA ARG A 119 -2.56 -15.44 14.32
C ARG A 119 -1.72 -14.57 15.24
N LYS A 120 -0.51 -15.05 15.60
CA LYS A 120 0.53 -14.21 16.23
C LYS A 120 0.58 -12.91 15.42
N SER A 121 0.17 -11.81 16.02
CA SER A 121 0.17 -10.51 15.36
C SER A 121 1.60 -10.00 15.43
N TYR A 122 2.43 -10.36 14.46
CA TYR A 122 3.84 -9.94 14.37
C TYR A 122 4.00 -8.41 14.14
N GLY A 123 3.16 -7.56 14.72
CA GLY A 123 3.04 -6.15 14.32
C GLY A 123 2.68 -6.00 12.84
N LYS A 124 1.90 -6.96 12.32
CA LYS A 124 1.62 -7.13 10.90
C LYS A 124 1.17 -5.79 10.29
N VAL A 125 1.97 -5.27 9.36
CA VAL A 125 1.60 -4.13 8.51
C VAL A 125 0.19 -4.36 7.99
N GLY A 126 -0.67 -3.36 8.16
CA GLY A 126 -2.00 -3.40 7.57
C GLY A 126 -1.89 -3.73 6.08
N PHE A 127 -2.73 -4.63 5.57
CA PHE A 127 -2.64 -5.04 4.16
C PHE A 127 -2.65 -3.85 3.20
N GLY A 128 -3.40 -2.80 3.52
CA GLY A 128 -3.46 -1.56 2.73
C GLY A 128 -2.13 -0.80 2.65
N THR A 129 -1.40 -0.65 3.75
CA THR A 129 -0.10 0.02 3.73
C THR A 129 0.95 -0.83 3.02
N LEU A 130 0.97 -2.13 3.29
CA LEU A 130 1.84 -3.08 2.60
C LEU A 130 1.64 -3.04 1.07
N THR A 131 0.38 -3.06 0.63
CA THR A 131 0.06 -3.08 -0.80
C THR A 131 0.53 -1.82 -1.51
N LYS A 132 0.34 -0.65 -0.88
CA LYS A 132 0.80 0.63 -1.43
C LYS A 132 2.32 0.67 -1.56
N THR A 133 3.04 0.30 -0.51
CA THR A 133 4.51 0.27 -0.54
C THR A 133 5.06 -0.67 -1.62
N ILE A 134 4.45 -1.84 -1.81
CA ILE A 134 4.89 -2.77 -2.87
C ILE A 134 4.54 -2.23 -4.25
N ALA A 135 3.38 -1.59 -4.43
CA ALA A 135 3.00 -0.98 -5.70
C ALA A 135 3.96 0.16 -6.10
N GLU A 136 4.34 1.02 -5.15
CA GLU A 136 5.35 2.06 -5.34
C GLU A 136 6.70 1.45 -5.76
N LYS A 137 7.14 0.39 -5.07
CA LYS A 137 8.37 -0.34 -5.44
C LYS A 137 8.31 -0.91 -6.84
N TRP A 138 7.20 -1.54 -7.24
CA TRP A 138 7.04 -2.12 -8.58
C TRP A 138 7.14 -1.08 -9.69
N ASN A 139 6.53 0.10 -9.46
CA ASN A 139 6.56 1.19 -10.43
C ASN A 139 7.95 1.82 -10.57
N ASN A 140 8.74 1.83 -9.48
CA ASN A 140 10.09 2.38 -9.45
C ASN A 140 11.17 1.38 -9.88
N LEU A 141 10.83 0.11 -10.15
CA LEU A 141 11.79 -0.86 -10.65
C LEU A 141 12.09 -0.60 -12.14
N ASP A 142 13.37 -0.75 -12.48
CA ASP A 142 13.82 -0.81 -13.87
C ASP A 142 13.20 -2.01 -14.59
N ASP A 143 13.02 -1.87 -15.90
CA ASP A 143 12.43 -2.92 -16.71
C ASP A 143 13.30 -4.19 -16.71
N ASP A 144 14.62 -4.05 -16.63
CA ASP A 144 15.55 -5.17 -16.51
C ASP A 144 15.31 -6.01 -15.25
N ALA A 145 14.95 -5.36 -14.13
CA ALA A 145 14.63 -6.04 -12.89
C ALA A 145 13.26 -6.74 -12.93
N LYS A 146 12.37 -6.34 -13.86
CA LYS A 146 11.06 -6.97 -14.07
C LYS A 146 11.16 -8.23 -14.92
N ILE A 147 12.13 -8.33 -15.84
CA ILE A 147 12.37 -9.48 -16.73
C ILE A 147 12.27 -10.84 -16.01
N PRO A 148 12.99 -11.11 -14.90
CA PRO A 148 12.92 -12.43 -14.25
C PRO A 148 11.51 -12.77 -13.76
N PHE A 149 10.73 -11.77 -13.32
CA PHE A 149 9.35 -11.98 -12.88
C PHE A 149 8.40 -12.21 -14.07
N GLU A 150 8.66 -11.58 -15.20
CA GLU A 150 7.91 -11.80 -16.44
C GLU A 150 8.16 -13.20 -17.01
N ASP A 151 9.39 -13.67 -17.00
CA ASP A 151 9.73 -15.02 -17.46
C ASP A 151 9.10 -16.09 -16.58
N MET A 152 9.14 -15.92 -15.25
CA MET A 152 8.42 -16.81 -14.32
C MET A 152 6.90 -16.80 -14.57
N ALA A 153 6.30 -15.62 -14.80
CA ALA A 153 4.87 -15.51 -15.10
C ALA A 153 4.50 -16.12 -16.45
N ARG A 154 5.38 -16.01 -17.45
CA ARG A 154 5.24 -16.66 -18.75
C ARG A 154 5.20 -18.17 -18.58
N ALA A 155 6.14 -18.74 -17.83
CA ALA A 155 6.16 -20.17 -17.53
C ALA A 155 4.87 -20.63 -16.82
N GLU A 156 4.40 -19.91 -15.81
CA GLU A 156 3.13 -20.24 -15.15
C GLU A 156 1.92 -20.18 -16.10
N LYS A 157 1.91 -19.20 -17.01
CA LYS A 157 0.84 -19.06 -18.01
C LYS A 157 0.84 -20.23 -18.98
N GLU A 158 2.00 -20.71 -19.42
CA GLU A 158 2.09 -21.90 -20.26
C GLU A 158 1.61 -23.15 -19.50
N LEU A 159 1.97 -23.32 -18.22
CA LEU A 159 1.46 -24.42 -17.39
C LEU A 159 -0.07 -24.42 -17.27
N TYR A 160 -0.69 -23.23 -17.25
CA TYR A 160 -2.15 -23.11 -17.22
C TYR A 160 -2.81 -23.50 -18.55
N LYS A 161 -2.15 -23.20 -19.69
CA LYS A 161 -2.68 -23.51 -21.03
C LYS A 161 -2.58 -24.99 -21.37
N VAL A 162 -1.55 -25.68 -20.89
CA VAL A 162 -1.29 -27.10 -21.21
C VAL A 162 -2.35 -28.04 -20.59
N LYS A 163 -3.25 -27.54 -19.73
CA LYS A 163 -4.12 -28.36 -18.89
C LYS A 163 -5.61 -28.13 -19.10
#